data_AF-A0A6V7LNN9-F1
#
_entry.id   AF-A0A6V7LNN9-F1
#
_cell.length_a   1.000
_cell.length_b   1.000
_cell.length_c   1.000
_cell.angle_alpha   90.00
_cell.angle_beta   90.00
_cell.angle_gamma   90.00
#
_symmetry.space_group_name_H-M   'P 1'
#
loop_
_entity.id
_entity.type
_entity.pdbx_description
1 polymer ?
#
loop_
_entity_poly.entity_id
_entity_poly.type
_entity_poly.pdbx_seq_one_letter_code
_entity_poly.pdbx_strand_id
1 'polypeptide(L)'
;QPTLQDEPCHIPEVIRGLWFSWESQNVQTKINANEMTNRGQCIAMREDKRLHYSFIFKKDTCYYCVKLTVRTVNVLEKHELNCVNLPNGIEPTVDNVCKGLKENEQYITLFSENYKPVNCRSSLEGVWQFAYQNRFRFTGECNNPDAQIKSCQTAGTQFLITNQKFNITYKKCESMKGTFDGIVEYSCLGDWFVGKNHFFAVANTKESRKDEKYRCFLKNRDDDLYIGVSITAECNTLKTVEKSPERLRITPVKTEVVVPGCRLPQNMSGDWINTANIDADIFINETHIIETYYPDEGRYRRTIYVCREQRDSRIMMARLTVDGCQKDYVCFDFVPQHHNII
;
A
#
# COMPACT_ATOMS: atom_id res chain seq x y z
N GLN A 1 11.54 -27.58 28.15
CA GLN A 1 10.40 -26.67 28.39
C GLN A 1 10.95 -25.44 29.10
N PRO A 2 10.97 -24.25 28.49
CA PRO A 2 11.22 -23.04 29.26
C PRO A 2 9.89 -22.62 29.89
N THR A 3 9.88 -22.66 31.22
CA THR A 3 8.89 -22.00 32.08
C THR A 3 8.88 -20.51 31.78
N LEU A 4 7.79 -20.00 31.20
CA LEU A 4 7.51 -18.56 31.11
C LEU A 4 7.31 -18.05 32.53
N GLN A 5 8.40 -17.59 33.14
CA GLN A 5 8.33 -16.69 34.29
C GLN A 5 7.55 -15.44 33.88
N ASP A 6 6.78 -14.91 34.83
CA ASP A 6 6.03 -13.65 34.78
C ASP A 6 6.92 -12.48 34.32
N GLU A 7 7.19 -12.36 33.03
CA GLU A 7 7.72 -11.11 32.51
C GLU A 7 6.64 -10.04 32.69
N PRO A 8 6.94 -8.92 33.38
CA PRO A 8 5.98 -7.84 33.55
C PRO A 8 5.51 -7.38 32.18
N CYS A 9 4.19 -7.26 31.99
CA CYS A 9 3.65 -6.88 30.67
C CYS A 9 4.28 -5.56 30.19
N HIS A 10 5.08 -5.66 29.13
CA HIS A 10 5.80 -4.54 28.55
C HIS A 10 5.40 -4.37 27.08
N ILE A 11 4.45 -3.48 26.84
CA ILE A 11 3.89 -3.28 25.50
C ILE A 11 5.01 -2.79 24.57
N PRO A 12 5.28 -3.41 23.42
CA PRO A 12 6.40 -3.06 22.54
C PRO A 12 6.33 -1.62 22.03
N GLU A 13 7.48 -0.97 21.83
CA GLU A 13 7.55 0.43 21.38
C GLU A 13 6.80 0.70 20.07
N VAL A 14 6.80 -0.25 19.15
CA VAL A 14 6.10 -0.14 17.86
C VAL A 14 4.58 -0.02 17.99
N ILE A 15 4.00 -0.43 19.13
CA ILE A 15 2.57 -0.31 19.43
C ILE A 15 2.27 0.95 20.26
N ARG A 16 3.27 1.51 20.93
CA ARG A 16 3.06 2.68 21.79
C ARG A 16 2.76 3.93 20.97
N GLY A 17 1.96 4.82 21.54
CA GLY A 17 1.64 6.11 20.93
C GLY A 17 0.18 6.48 21.07
N LEU A 18 -0.21 7.47 20.26
CA LEU A 18 -1.58 7.94 20.15
C LEU A 18 -2.14 7.47 18.81
N TRP A 19 -3.23 6.71 18.87
CA TRP A 19 -3.85 6.06 17.72
C TRP A 19 -5.28 6.55 17.54
N PHE A 20 -5.66 6.77 16.28
CA PHE A 20 -7.01 7.12 15.89
C PHE A 20 -7.69 5.94 15.19
N SER A 21 -8.93 5.64 15.56
CA SER A 21 -9.83 4.72 14.84
C SER A 21 -11.19 5.37 14.64
N TRP A 22 -11.88 4.96 13.58
CA TRP A 22 -13.30 5.19 13.43
C TRP A 22 -14.06 3.93 13.82
N GLU A 23 -14.83 4.00 14.91
CA GLU A 23 -15.60 2.88 15.47
C GLU A 23 -17.07 3.30 15.58
N SER A 24 -17.68 3.69 14.45
CA SER A 24 -18.95 4.47 14.37
C SER A 24 -18.87 5.90 14.92
N GLN A 25 -17.78 6.22 15.60
CA GLN A 25 -17.44 7.55 16.11
C GLN A 25 -15.91 7.70 16.15
N ASN A 26 -15.44 8.92 16.29
CA ASN A 26 -14.03 9.22 16.49
C ASN A 26 -13.54 8.65 17.82
N VAL A 27 -12.61 7.69 17.78
CA VAL A 27 -11.98 7.11 18.96
C VAL A 27 -10.49 7.39 18.95
N GLN A 28 -9.99 7.90 20.08
CA GLN A 28 -8.56 8.07 20.33
C GLN A 28 -8.12 7.06 21.38
N THR A 29 -7.08 6.30 21.06
CA THR A 29 -6.49 5.30 21.93
C THR A 29 -5.04 5.64 22.18
N LYS A 30 -4.72 6.04 23.42
CA LYS A 30 -3.33 6.13 23.89
C LYS A 30 -2.90 4.77 24.43
N ILE A 31 -1.74 4.29 23.96
CA ILE A 31 -1.09 3.07 24.43
C ILE A 31 0.31 3.45 24.91
N ASN A 32 0.60 3.19 26.19
CA ASN A 32 1.91 3.44 26.80
C ASN A 32 2.65 2.12 27.05
N ALA A 33 3.69 2.12 27.88
CA ALA A 33 4.48 0.91 28.15
C ALA A 33 3.68 -0.19 28.89
N ASN A 34 2.63 0.18 29.61
CA ASN A 34 1.90 -0.70 30.52
C ASN A 34 0.38 -0.47 30.54
N GLU A 35 -0.18 0.42 29.71
CA GLU A 35 -1.61 0.73 29.76
C GLU A 35 -2.17 1.09 28.38
N MET A 36 -3.49 0.90 28.27
CA MET A 36 -4.28 1.31 27.11
C MET A 36 -5.52 2.06 27.56
N THR A 37 -5.82 3.15 26.86
CA THR A 37 -6.99 4.01 27.13
C THR A 37 -8.27 3.17 27.15
N ASN A 38 -9.10 3.38 28.17
CA ASN A 38 -10.36 2.64 28.38
C ASN A 38 -10.23 1.12 28.62
N ARG A 39 -9.01 0.57 28.75
CA ARG A 39 -8.77 -0.86 29.02
C ARG A 39 -7.99 -1.09 30.31
N GLY A 40 -7.22 -0.10 30.77
CA GLY A 40 -6.51 -0.13 32.06
C GLY A 40 -5.08 -0.63 31.94
N GLN A 41 -4.58 -1.26 32.99
CA GLN A 41 -3.20 -1.73 33.10
C GLN A 41 -3.02 -3.08 32.41
N CYS A 42 -1.92 -3.26 31.69
CA CYS A 42 -1.58 -4.53 31.08
C CYS A 42 -1.05 -5.49 32.15
N ILE A 43 -1.62 -6.68 32.19
CA ILE A 43 -1.24 -7.72 33.16
C ILE A 43 -0.49 -8.88 32.50
N ALA A 44 -0.76 -9.12 31.22
CA ALA A 44 -0.12 -10.18 30.46
C ALA A 44 -0.06 -9.82 28.98
N MET A 45 0.99 -10.29 28.32
CA MET A 45 1.12 -10.23 26.87
C MET A 45 1.64 -11.54 26.33
N ARG A 46 1.24 -11.86 25.11
CA ARG A 46 1.79 -12.98 24.34
C ARG A 46 1.96 -12.54 22.90
N GLU A 47 3.14 -12.75 22.34
CA GLU A 47 3.35 -12.64 20.90
C GLU A 47 2.99 -14.00 20.27
N ASP A 48 1.85 -14.08 19.59
CA ASP A 48 1.37 -15.33 18.98
C ASP A 48 2.19 -15.65 17.72
N LYS A 49 2.55 -14.60 16.97
CA LYS A 49 3.43 -14.62 15.78
C LYS A 49 4.16 -13.28 15.71
N ARG A 50 5.25 -13.20 14.96
CA ARG A 50 5.97 -11.94 14.75
C ARG A 50 5.01 -10.82 14.39
N LEU A 51 4.98 -9.74 15.18
CA LEU A 51 4.11 -8.57 15.02
C LEU A 51 2.60 -8.79 15.28
N HIS A 52 2.22 -9.94 15.85
CA HIS A 52 0.86 -10.26 16.29
C HIS A 52 0.86 -10.50 17.80
N TYR A 53 0.24 -9.59 18.54
CA TYR A 53 0.27 -9.59 20.00
C TYR A 53 -1.13 -9.75 20.56
N SER A 54 -1.27 -10.60 21.57
CA SER A 54 -2.44 -10.72 22.43
C SER A 54 -2.12 -10.09 23.78
N PHE A 55 -2.89 -9.10 24.19
CA PHE A 55 -2.75 -8.41 25.48
C PHE A 55 -3.97 -8.69 26.35
N ILE A 56 -3.71 -8.77 27.66
CA ILE A 56 -4.75 -8.72 28.67
C ILE A 56 -4.57 -7.43 29.44
N PHE A 57 -5.62 -6.62 29.43
CA PHE A 57 -5.71 -5.42 30.26
C PHE A 57 -6.72 -5.63 31.39
N LYS A 58 -6.45 -5.01 32.53
CA LYS A 58 -7.33 -4.98 33.69
C LYS A 58 -7.74 -3.56 34.01
N LYS A 59 -9.04 -3.33 34.10
CA LYS A 59 -9.63 -2.09 34.63
C LYS A 59 -10.73 -2.46 35.60
N ASP A 60 -10.63 -1.94 36.81
CA ASP A 60 -11.55 -2.26 37.91
C ASP A 60 -11.61 -3.78 38.16
N THR A 61 -12.79 -4.39 38.01
CA THR A 61 -13.02 -5.84 38.14
C THR A 61 -12.99 -6.60 36.81
N CYS A 62 -12.88 -5.90 35.69
CA CYS A 62 -12.98 -6.44 34.34
C CYS A 62 -11.61 -6.73 33.72
N TYR A 63 -11.56 -7.79 32.92
CA TYR A 63 -10.44 -8.06 32.00
C TYR A 63 -10.84 -7.78 30.55
N TYR A 64 -9.91 -7.30 29.75
CA TYR A 64 -10.08 -7.05 28.32
C TYR A 64 -9.01 -7.80 27.55
N CYS A 65 -9.44 -8.63 26.60
CA CYS A 65 -8.55 -9.21 25.61
C CYS A 65 -8.45 -8.28 24.41
N VAL A 66 -7.25 -7.83 24.07
CA VAL A 66 -6.97 -7.01 22.90
C VAL A 66 -5.88 -7.68 22.07
N LYS A 67 -6.22 -8.08 20.85
CA LYS A 67 -5.27 -8.52 19.84
C LYS A 67 -4.88 -7.35 18.95
N LEU A 68 -3.58 -7.10 18.82
CA LEU A 68 -3.02 -6.07 17.97
C LEU A 68 -2.09 -6.71 16.94
N THR A 69 -2.31 -6.39 15.67
CA THR A 69 -1.42 -6.74 14.56
C THR A 69 -0.76 -5.46 14.06
N VAL A 70 0.58 -5.44 14.06
CA VAL A 70 1.33 -4.32 13.50
C VAL A 70 1.41 -4.51 11.99
N ARG A 71 0.68 -3.68 11.23
CA ARG A 71 0.75 -3.70 9.76
C ARG A 71 1.91 -2.87 9.26
N THR A 72 2.06 -1.67 9.80
CA THR A 72 3.18 -0.77 9.54
C THR A 72 3.51 0.01 10.81
N VAL A 73 4.57 0.83 10.79
CA VAL A 73 4.88 1.75 11.89
C VAL A 73 3.79 2.80 12.15
N ASN A 74 2.85 2.99 11.22
CA ASN A 74 1.77 3.97 11.30
C ASN A 74 0.38 3.35 11.34
N VAL A 75 0.26 2.02 11.20
CA VAL A 75 -1.03 1.32 11.09
C VAL A 75 -1.01 0.06 11.94
N LEU A 76 -1.96 -0.02 12.87
CA LEU A 76 -2.29 -1.25 13.60
C LEU A 76 -3.68 -1.74 13.20
N GLU A 77 -3.89 -3.04 13.33
CA GLU A 77 -5.22 -3.63 13.35
C GLU A 77 -5.51 -4.16 14.75
N LYS A 78 -6.65 -3.74 15.30
CA LYS A 78 -7.14 -4.12 16.61
C LYS A 78 -8.32 -5.07 16.47
N HIS A 79 -8.34 -6.10 17.28
CA HIS A 79 -9.50 -6.94 17.51
C HIS A 79 -9.62 -7.21 19.01
N GLU A 80 -10.80 -7.03 19.59
CA GLU A 80 -10.95 -7.07 21.03
C GLU A 80 -12.30 -7.62 21.47
N LEU A 81 -12.33 -8.13 22.70
CA LEU A 81 -13.57 -8.46 23.39
C LEU A 81 -14.00 -7.30 24.30
N ASN A 82 -15.29 -7.26 24.59
CA ASN A 82 -15.83 -6.45 25.68
C ASN A 82 -15.35 -6.98 27.05
N CYS A 83 -15.73 -6.31 28.15
CA CYS A 83 -15.36 -6.74 29.50
C CYS A 83 -15.67 -8.23 29.74
N VAL A 84 -14.65 -8.98 30.16
CA VAL A 84 -14.73 -10.38 30.56
C VAL A 84 -14.55 -10.47 32.08
N ASN A 85 -15.54 -11.06 32.76
CA ASN A 85 -15.44 -11.42 34.16
C ASN A 85 -15.07 -12.90 34.26
N LEU A 86 -13.99 -13.19 34.98
CA LEU A 86 -13.57 -14.56 35.23
C LEU A 86 -14.21 -15.10 36.51
N PRO A 87 -14.63 -16.38 36.52
CA PRO A 87 -15.01 -17.08 37.74
C PRO A 87 -13.91 -17.05 38.80
N ASN A 88 -14.30 -17.11 40.07
CA ASN A 88 -13.37 -17.14 41.20
C ASN A 88 -12.39 -18.33 41.08
N GLY A 89 -11.11 -18.05 41.29
CA GLY A 89 -10.04 -19.07 41.25
C GLY A 89 -9.47 -19.37 39.86
N ILE A 90 -9.98 -18.74 38.79
CA ILE A 90 -9.41 -18.85 37.45
C ILE A 90 -8.39 -17.73 37.23
N GLU A 91 -7.16 -18.11 36.86
CA GLU A 91 -6.11 -17.16 36.53
C GLU A 91 -6.41 -16.42 35.21
N PRO A 92 -6.16 -15.10 35.15
CA PRO A 92 -6.40 -14.28 33.96
C PRO A 92 -5.29 -14.47 32.92
N THR A 93 -5.24 -15.66 32.33
CA THR A 93 -4.32 -15.99 31.23
C THR A 93 -4.92 -15.63 29.88
N VAL A 94 -4.07 -15.54 28.85
CA VAL A 94 -4.51 -15.15 27.49
C VAL A 94 -5.56 -16.14 26.99
N ASP A 95 -5.36 -17.43 27.24
CA ASP A 95 -6.28 -18.47 26.78
C ASP A 95 -7.64 -18.42 27.48
N ASN A 96 -7.68 -18.00 28.75
CA ASN A 96 -8.92 -17.88 29.51
C ASN A 96 -9.71 -16.62 29.12
N VAL A 97 -9.03 -15.47 29.00
CA VAL A 97 -9.68 -14.18 28.73
C VAL A 97 -10.03 -14.03 27.25
N CYS A 98 -9.16 -14.49 26.34
CA CYS A 98 -9.35 -14.33 24.89
C CYS A 98 -10.16 -15.45 24.22
N LYS A 99 -10.70 -16.41 24.97
CA LYS A 99 -11.38 -17.60 24.43
C LYS A 99 -12.56 -17.29 23.50
N GLY A 100 -13.26 -16.18 23.75
CA GLY A 100 -14.44 -15.79 22.97
C GLY A 100 -14.12 -15.11 21.63
N LEU A 101 -12.85 -14.81 21.35
CA LEU A 101 -12.43 -13.95 20.26
C LEU A 101 -12.31 -14.79 18.97
N LYS A 102 -13.27 -14.63 18.06
CA LYS A 102 -13.36 -15.41 16.80
C LYS A 102 -12.48 -14.80 15.71
N GLU A 103 -11.79 -15.64 14.95
CA GLU A 103 -10.91 -15.20 13.85
C GLU A 103 -11.64 -14.50 12.68
N ASN A 104 -12.95 -14.71 12.55
CA ASN A 104 -13.77 -14.18 11.45
C ASN A 104 -14.40 -12.80 11.75
N GLU A 105 -14.15 -12.23 12.92
CA GLU A 105 -14.65 -10.90 13.27
C GLU A 105 -13.84 -9.79 12.58
N GLN A 106 -14.47 -8.63 12.39
CA GLN A 106 -13.84 -7.53 11.65
C GLN A 106 -12.81 -6.80 12.53
N TYR A 107 -11.59 -6.66 11.99
CA TYR A 107 -10.56 -5.83 12.58
C TYR A 107 -10.93 -4.34 12.50
N ILE A 108 -10.53 -3.59 13.53
CA ILE A 108 -10.58 -2.13 13.58
C ILE A 108 -9.21 -1.59 13.19
N THR A 109 -9.14 -0.70 12.21
CA THR A 109 -7.88 -0.06 11.83
C THR A 109 -7.58 1.13 12.73
N LEU A 110 -6.34 1.18 13.23
CA LEU A 110 -5.79 2.26 14.04
C LEU A 110 -4.69 2.98 13.25
N PHE A 111 -4.81 4.30 13.10
CA PHE A 111 -3.82 5.16 12.45
C PHE A 111 -3.04 5.94 13.49
N SER A 112 -1.71 5.98 13.37
CA SER A 112 -0.86 6.79 14.25
C SER A 112 -1.18 8.27 14.03
N GLU A 113 -1.49 9.00 15.11
CA GLU A 113 -1.72 10.44 15.02
C GLU A 113 -0.43 11.21 14.77
N ASN A 114 0.69 10.69 15.26
CA ASN A 114 2.04 11.20 15.06
C ASN A 114 2.77 10.33 14.02
N TYR A 115 2.12 10.13 12.87
CA TYR A 115 2.65 9.26 11.83
C TYR A 115 3.99 9.78 11.26
N LYS A 116 4.84 8.84 10.88
CA LYS A 116 6.09 9.09 10.16
C LYS A 116 5.88 8.70 8.69
N PRO A 117 5.74 9.66 7.77
CA PRO A 117 5.51 9.35 6.36
C PRO A 117 6.59 8.42 5.82
N VAL A 118 6.18 7.45 5.01
CA VAL A 118 7.08 6.51 4.33
C VAL A 118 7.05 6.78 2.83
N ASN A 119 8.02 6.22 2.12
CA ASN A 119 8.08 6.37 0.67
C ASN A 119 6.84 5.73 0.01
N CYS A 120 6.19 6.45 -0.90
CA CYS A 120 5.00 5.96 -1.61
C CYS A 120 5.29 4.86 -2.64
N ARG A 121 6.56 4.62 -2.99
CA ARG A 121 6.98 3.70 -4.05
C ARG A 121 6.37 2.31 -3.93
N SER A 122 6.40 1.73 -2.72
CA SER A 122 5.83 0.40 -2.48
C SER A 122 4.31 0.37 -2.52
N SER A 123 3.66 1.50 -2.21
CA SER A 123 2.20 1.63 -2.21
C SER A 123 1.62 1.89 -3.61
N LEU A 124 2.19 2.86 -4.31
CA LEU A 124 1.73 3.36 -5.60
C LEU A 124 2.86 4.20 -6.24
N GLU A 125 3.41 3.76 -7.37
CA GLU A 125 4.39 4.51 -8.17
C GLU A 125 3.92 4.59 -9.62
N GLY A 126 3.68 5.79 -10.14
CA GLY A 126 3.16 5.98 -11.50
C GLY A 126 2.30 7.22 -11.72
N VAL A 127 1.94 7.43 -12.98
CA VAL A 127 0.95 8.40 -13.45
C VAL A 127 -0.15 7.66 -14.18
N TRP A 128 -1.38 7.84 -13.69
CA TRP A 128 -2.54 7.19 -14.25
C TRP A 128 -3.65 8.21 -14.46
N GLN A 129 -4.30 8.13 -15.61
CA GLN A 129 -5.64 8.66 -15.78
C GLN A 129 -6.60 7.72 -15.05
N PHE A 130 -7.68 8.24 -14.48
CA PHE A 130 -8.66 7.37 -13.85
C PHE A 130 -10.10 7.79 -14.11
N ALA A 131 -10.96 6.79 -14.23
CA ALA A 131 -12.40 6.94 -14.08
C ALA A 131 -12.80 6.51 -12.67
N TYR A 132 -13.78 7.16 -12.05
CA TYR A 132 -14.18 6.85 -10.68
C TYR A 132 -15.68 6.66 -10.50
N GLN A 133 -16.02 5.76 -9.58
CA GLN A 133 -17.37 5.49 -9.12
C GLN A 133 -17.43 5.73 -7.62
N ASN A 134 -18.47 6.38 -7.13
CA ASN A 134 -18.72 6.51 -5.71
C ASN A 134 -20.16 6.09 -5.40
N ARG A 135 -20.30 4.92 -4.76
CA ARG A 135 -21.59 4.24 -4.54
C ARG A 135 -22.56 5.05 -3.67
N PHE A 136 -22.07 6.02 -2.91
CA PHE A 136 -22.86 6.83 -2.00
C PHE A 136 -23.18 8.22 -2.55
N ARG A 137 -22.52 8.66 -3.62
CA ARG A 137 -22.66 10.03 -4.16
C ARG A 137 -23.38 10.10 -5.50
N PHE A 138 -23.17 9.13 -6.39
CA PHE A 138 -23.79 9.14 -7.72
C PHE A 138 -23.89 7.74 -8.33
N THR A 139 -24.68 7.61 -9.39
CA THR A 139 -24.81 6.37 -10.18
C THR A 139 -23.97 6.46 -11.45
N GLY A 140 -23.32 5.36 -11.82
CA GLY A 140 -22.46 5.28 -13.01
C GLY A 140 -21.00 5.58 -12.71
N GLU A 141 -20.22 5.77 -13.77
CA GLU A 141 -18.79 6.04 -13.70
C GLU A 141 -18.45 7.38 -14.32
N CYS A 142 -17.76 8.22 -13.56
CA CYS A 142 -17.22 9.46 -14.07
C CYS A 142 -15.86 9.21 -14.70
N ASN A 143 -15.79 9.30 -16.03
CA ASN A 143 -14.56 9.21 -16.79
C ASN A 143 -14.22 10.58 -17.39
N ASN A 144 -13.34 11.33 -16.72
CA ASN A 144 -12.83 12.61 -17.21
C ASN A 144 -11.34 12.44 -17.59
N PRO A 145 -10.90 12.91 -18.78
CA PRO A 145 -9.51 12.75 -19.22
C PRO A 145 -8.49 13.49 -18.34
N ASP A 146 -8.90 14.56 -17.66
CA ASP A 146 -8.03 15.35 -16.78
C ASP A 146 -7.97 14.80 -15.34
N ALA A 147 -8.74 13.75 -15.03
CA ALA A 147 -8.67 13.07 -13.74
C ALA A 147 -7.43 12.18 -13.71
N GLN A 148 -6.50 12.48 -12.80
CA GLN A 148 -5.18 11.83 -12.76
C GLN A 148 -4.69 11.53 -11.35
N ILE A 149 -3.97 10.43 -11.19
CA ILE A 149 -3.16 10.13 -10.02
C ILE A 149 -1.69 10.30 -10.44
N LYS A 150 -0.90 11.02 -9.64
CA LYS A 150 0.53 11.24 -9.89
C LYS A 150 1.34 10.93 -8.64
N SER A 151 2.11 9.85 -8.69
CA SER A 151 2.99 9.37 -7.62
C SER A 151 4.37 9.00 -8.17
N CYS A 152 5.19 10.01 -8.47
CA CYS A 152 6.52 9.80 -9.06
C CYS A 152 7.62 10.02 -8.06
N GLN A 153 8.65 9.17 -8.14
CA GLN A 153 9.85 9.31 -7.34
C GLN A 153 10.81 10.31 -7.99
N THR A 154 11.25 11.30 -7.23
CA THR A 154 12.30 12.23 -7.63
C THR A 154 13.63 11.71 -7.12
N ALA A 155 14.45 11.13 -8.01
CA ALA A 155 15.79 10.65 -7.65
C ALA A 155 16.72 11.83 -7.31
N GLY A 156 17.61 11.65 -6.33
CA GLY A 156 18.60 12.67 -5.96
C GLY A 156 18.05 13.92 -5.27
N THR A 157 16.76 13.97 -4.97
CA THR A 157 16.20 15.06 -4.16
C THR A 157 16.79 15.02 -2.75
N GLN A 158 17.21 16.18 -2.25
CA GLN A 158 17.63 16.35 -0.85
C GLN A 158 16.40 16.34 0.09
N PHE A 159 15.20 16.55 -0.45
CA PHE A 159 13.96 16.58 0.30
C PHE A 159 13.29 15.20 0.31
N LEU A 160 13.58 14.41 1.34
CA LEU A 160 12.97 13.07 1.54
C LEU A 160 11.43 13.10 1.50
N ILE A 161 10.82 14.22 1.89
CA ILE A 161 9.37 14.43 1.95
C ILE A 161 8.71 14.34 0.56
N THR A 162 9.43 14.68 -0.51
CA THR A 162 8.87 14.68 -1.87
C THR A 162 8.37 13.30 -2.28
N ASN A 163 9.10 12.25 -1.93
CA ASN A 163 8.78 10.86 -2.29
C ASN A 163 7.81 10.18 -1.32
N GLN A 164 7.44 10.87 -0.24
CA GLN A 164 6.50 10.41 0.80
C GLN A 164 5.07 10.86 0.53
N LYS A 165 4.83 11.55 -0.60
CA LYS A 165 3.55 12.13 -0.97
C LYS A 165 3.18 11.84 -2.42
N PHE A 166 1.90 11.82 -2.70
CA PHE A 166 1.36 11.80 -4.05
C PHE A 166 0.04 12.56 -4.14
N ASN A 167 -0.37 12.90 -5.36
CA ASN A 167 -1.58 13.68 -5.61
C ASN A 167 -2.61 12.89 -6.40
N ILE A 168 -3.87 13.04 -6.03
CA ILE A 168 -5.02 12.64 -6.85
C ILE A 168 -5.75 13.90 -7.26
N THR A 169 -5.93 14.09 -8.56
CA THR A 169 -6.71 15.17 -9.16
C THR A 169 -8.05 14.59 -9.62
N TYR A 170 -9.11 14.91 -8.89
CA TYR A 170 -10.49 14.63 -9.27
C TYR A 170 -11.01 15.72 -10.20
N LYS A 171 -11.82 15.30 -11.17
CA LYS A 171 -12.48 16.18 -12.13
C LYS A 171 -13.94 15.79 -12.26
N LYS A 172 -14.82 16.79 -12.31
CA LYS A 172 -16.25 16.55 -12.51
C LYS A 172 -16.53 16.01 -13.91
N CYS A 173 -17.58 15.22 -14.05
CA CYS A 173 -18.09 14.81 -15.36
C CYS A 173 -19.32 15.64 -15.72
N GLU A 174 -19.34 16.11 -16.96
CA GLU A 174 -20.52 16.79 -17.50
C GLU A 174 -21.74 15.86 -17.40
N SER A 175 -22.91 16.42 -17.10
CA SER A 175 -24.17 15.70 -16.87
C SER A 175 -24.26 14.76 -15.65
N MET A 176 -23.19 14.58 -14.86
CA MET A 176 -23.20 13.74 -13.65
C MET A 176 -23.20 14.58 -12.36
N LYS A 177 -24.37 14.71 -11.73
CA LYS A 177 -24.50 15.34 -10.40
C LYS A 177 -23.76 14.51 -9.34
N GLY A 178 -23.08 15.17 -8.40
CA GLY A 178 -22.32 14.51 -7.32
C GLY A 178 -20.85 14.22 -7.66
N THR A 179 -20.44 14.41 -8.91
CA THR A 179 -19.02 14.48 -9.30
C THR A 179 -18.43 15.85 -8.94
N PHE A 180 -17.11 15.95 -8.77
CA PHE A 180 -16.48 17.16 -8.22
C PHE A 180 -15.08 17.38 -8.78
N ASP A 181 -14.65 18.64 -8.77
CA ASP A 181 -13.26 19.03 -9.03
C ASP A 181 -12.53 19.17 -7.70
N GLY A 182 -11.34 18.57 -7.58
CA GLY A 182 -10.56 18.65 -6.36
C GLY A 182 -9.18 18.06 -6.50
N ILE A 183 -8.22 18.58 -5.76
CA ILE A 183 -6.87 18.01 -5.69
C ILE A 183 -6.64 17.59 -4.24
N VAL A 184 -6.33 16.32 -4.06
CA VAL A 184 -6.02 15.74 -2.76
C VAL A 184 -4.56 15.32 -2.75
N GLU A 185 -3.81 15.85 -1.79
CA GLU A 185 -2.43 15.45 -1.51
C GLU A 185 -2.43 14.46 -0.35
N TYR A 186 -1.88 13.28 -0.60
CA TYR A 186 -1.78 12.19 0.36
C TYR A 186 -0.33 11.98 0.77
N SER A 187 -0.08 11.88 2.08
CA SER A 187 1.15 11.31 2.64
C SER A 187 0.99 9.80 2.83
N CYS A 188 1.98 9.01 2.41
CA CYS A 188 1.95 7.55 2.55
C CYS A 188 2.29 7.11 3.98
N LEU A 189 1.46 6.23 4.54
CA LEU A 189 1.61 5.67 5.89
C LEU A 189 2.18 4.25 5.87
N GLY A 190 2.17 3.61 4.70
CA GLY A 190 2.74 2.29 4.42
C GLY A 190 1.72 1.33 3.84
N ASP A 191 2.19 0.13 3.53
CA ASP A 191 1.44 -0.88 2.81
C ASP A 191 1.70 -2.30 3.34
N TRP A 192 0.76 -3.20 3.09
CA TRP A 192 0.83 -4.61 3.49
C TRP A 192 -0.02 -5.48 2.58
N PHE A 193 0.21 -6.79 2.63
CA PHE A 193 -0.50 -7.78 1.83
C PHE A 193 -1.38 -8.67 2.69
N VAL A 194 -2.57 -9.00 2.17
CA VAL A 194 -3.46 -10.02 2.73
C VAL A 194 -3.86 -10.95 1.58
N GLY A 195 -3.18 -12.08 1.46
CA GLY A 195 -3.29 -12.95 0.29
C GLY A 195 -2.87 -12.20 -0.98
N LYS A 196 -3.79 -12.09 -1.95
CA LYS A 196 -3.56 -11.39 -3.24
C LYS A 196 -3.87 -9.89 -3.19
N ASN A 197 -4.42 -9.42 -2.09
CA ASN A 197 -4.83 -8.03 -1.91
C ASN A 197 -3.67 -7.23 -1.33
N HIS A 198 -3.37 -6.09 -1.96
CA HIS A 198 -2.39 -5.11 -1.54
C HIS A 198 -3.10 -3.91 -0.95
N PHE A 199 -2.95 -3.71 0.35
CA PHE A 199 -3.51 -2.58 1.06
C PHE A 199 -2.44 -1.52 1.27
N PHE A 200 -2.82 -0.26 1.16
CA PHE A 200 -1.98 0.84 1.61
C PHE A 200 -2.80 1.93 2.26
N ALA A 201 -2.19 2.56 3.26
CA ALA A 201 -2.81 3.60 4.08
C ALA A 201 -2.16 4.95 3.78
N VAL A 202 -2.99 6.00 3.81
CA VAL A 202 -2.55 7.36 3.52
C VAL A 202 -3.24 8.36 4.45
N ALA A 203 -2.63 9.55 4.58
CA ALA A 203 -3.20 10.69 5.27
C ALA A 203 -3.31 11.88 4.32
N ASN A 204 -4.52 12.44 4.16
CA ASN A 204 -4.75 13.69 3.46
C ASN A 204 -4.07 14.83 4.24
N THR A 205 -3.14 15.53 3.61
CA THR A 205 -2.31 16.53 4.29
C THR A 205 -3.05 17.83 4.59
N LYS A 206 -4.19 18.06 3.94
CA LYS A 206 -5.00 19.28 4.07
C LYS A 206 -6.31 19.07 4.85
N GLU A 207 -6.61 17.85 5.28
CA GLU A 207 -7.83 17.54 6.04
C GLU A 207 -7.55 17.51 7.54
N SER A 208 -8.40 18.21 8.31
CA SER A 208 -8.30 18.31 9.76
C SER A 208 -9.23 17.32 10.48
N ARG A 209 -10.36 16.97 9.87
CA ARG A 209 -11.31 15.98 10.40
C ARG A 209 -10.72 14.59 10.27
N LYS A 210 -10.47 13.92 11.40
CA LYS A 210 -9.69 12.67 11.45
C LYS A 210 -10.35 11.51 10.70
N ASP A 211 -11.67 11.44 10.73
CA ASP A 211 -12.51 10.49 9.98
C ASP A 211 -12.35 10.65 8.46
N GLU A 212 -12.07 11.87 7.99
CA GLU A 212 -11.82 12.14 6.57
C GLU A 212 -10.34 12.21 6.18
N LYS A 213 -9.47 12.44 7.17
CA LYS A 213 -8.02 12.57 6.98
C LYS A 213 -7.39 11.25 6.54
N TYR A 214 -7.75 10.14 7.16
CA TYR A 214 -7.14 8.85 6.88
C TYR A 214 -7.96 8.05 5.87
N ARG A 215 -7.25 7.40 4.93
CA ARG A 215 -7.84 6.57 3.89
C ARG A 215 -7.04 5.31 3.70
N CYS A 216 -7.74 4.26 3.33
CA CYS A 216 -7.13 3.02 2.86
C CYS A 216 -7.43 2.85 1.38
N PHE A 217 -6.49 2.24 0.71
CA PHE A 217 -6.59 1.84 -0.67
C PHE A 217 -6.35 0.35 -0.77
N LEU A 218 -7.01 -0.28 -1.73
CA LEU A 218 -6.93 -1.71 -2.01
C LEU A 218 -6.68 -1.92 -3.50
N LYS A 219 -5.64 -2.68 -3.83
CA LYS A 219 -5.39 -3.23 -5.16
C LYS A 219 -5.42 -4.74 -5.09
N ASN A 220 -5.80 -5.37 -6.19
CA ASN A 220 -5.65 -6.81 -6.32
C ASN A 220 -4.49 -7.11 -7.27
N ARG A 221 -3.62 -8.06 -6.91
CA ARG A 221 -2.50 -8.45 -7.77
C ARG A 221 -2.97 -9.04 -9.11
N ASP A 222 -4.09 -9.74 -9.11
CA ASP A 222 -4.71 -10.33 -10.30
C ASP A 222 -5.65 -9.34 -11.00
N ASP A 223 -5.86 -8.12 -10.50
CA ASP A 223 -6.62 -7.06 -11.18
C ASP A 223 -6.01 -5.70 -10.86
N ASP A 224 -4.98 -5.35 -11.61
CA ASP A 224 -4.18 -4.14 -11.44
C ASP A 224 -4.78 -2.91 -12.14
N LEU A 225 -5.91 -3.06 -12.83
CA LEU A 225 -6.63 -1.97 -13.50
C LEU A 225 -7.55 -1.20 -12.56
N TYR A 226 -7.79 -1.71 -11.35
CA TYR A 226 -8.71 -1.07 -10.42
C TYR A 226 -8.09 -0.85 -9.03
N ILE A 227 -8.49 0.26 -8.41
CA ILE A 227 -8.13 0.61 -7.04
C ILE A 227 -9.41 0.88 -6.25
N GLY A 228 -9.58 0.18 -5.14
CA GLY A 228 -10.63 0.46 -4.15
C GLY A 228 -10.17 1.50 -3.15
N VAL A 229 -11.05 2.42 -2.76
CA VAL A 229 -10.77 3.50 -1.80
C VAL A 229 -11.84 3.54 -0.71
N SER A 230 -11.41 3.67 0.55
CA SER A 230 -12.33 3.83 1.68
C SER A 230 -12.88 5.26 1.74
N ILE A 231 -14.09 5.46 2.30
CA ILE A 231 -14.68 6.80 2.50
C ILE A 231 -14.38 7.35 3.89
N THR A 232 -14.06 6.47 4.83
CA THR A 232 -13.71 6.78 6.23
C THR A 232 -12.36 6.15 6.55
N ALA A 233 -11.85 6.41 7.75
CA ALA A 233 -10.65 5.79 8.31
C ALA A 233 -10.87 4.31 8.69
N GLU A 234 -11.35 3.50 7.74
CA GLU A 234 -11.74 2.11 7.94
C GLU A 234 -11.27 1.23 6.77
N CYS A 235 -10.14 0.54 6.92
CA CYS A 235 -9.64 -0.37 5.88
C CYS A 235 -10.49 -1.62 5.74
N ASN A 236 -11.16 -2.04 6.82
CA ASN A 236 -11.98 -3.25 6.87
C ASN A 236 -13.21 -3.19 5.93
N THR A 237 -13.61 -1.99 5.47
CA THR A 237 -14.68 -1.79 4.46
C THR A 237 -14.26 -2.27 3.06
N LEU A 238 -12.95 -2.32 2.79
CA LEU A 238 -12.38 -2.75 1.52
C LEU A 238 -12.22 -4.27 1.49
N LYS A 239 -13.30 -4.99 1.15
CA LYS A 239 -13.27 -6.46 1.01
C LYS A 239 -12.71 -6.89 -0.34
N THR A 240 -13.19 -6.28 -1.42
CA THR A 240 -12.70 -6.46 -2.79
C THR A 240 -12.78 -5.13 -3.50
N VAL A 241 -12.02 -4.97 -4.59
CA VAL A 241 -12.00 -3.73 -5.35
C VAL A 241 -13.39 -3.40 -5.89
N GLU A 242 -14.14 -4.39 -6.36
CA GLU A 242 -15.49 -4.21 -6.91
C GLU A 242 -16.45 -3.69 -5.84
N LYS A 243 -16.37 -4.23 -4.61
CA LYS A 243 -17.25 -3.88 -3.49
C LYS A 243 -16.81 -2.64 -2.73
N SER A 244 -15.73 -1.98 -3.16
CA SER A 244 -15.22 -0.78 -2.49
C SER A 244 -16.23 0.37 -2.54
N PRO A 245 -16.32 1.18 -1.47
CA PRO A 245 -17.11 2.42 -1.43
C PRO A 245 -16.88 3.34 -2.63
N GLU A 246 -15.62 3.59 -2.91
CA GLU A 246 -15.13 4.27 -4.11
C GLU A 246 -14.23 3.32 -4.89
N ARG A 247 -14.39 3.31 -6.21
CA ARG A 247 -13.63 2.47 -7.12
C ARG A 247 -13.06 3.34 -8.22
N LEU A 248 -11.75 3.21 -8.44
CA LEU A 248 -11.01 3.89 -9.50
C LEU A 248 -10.64 2.85 -10.55
N ARG A 249 -10.96 3.10 -11.82
CA ARG A 249 -10.42 2.38 -12.96
C ARG A 249 -9.27 3.18 -13.53
N ILE A 250 -8.06 2.64 -13.44
CA ILE A 250 -6.83 3.35 -13.80
C ILE A 250 -6.33 2.94 -15.18
N THR A 251 -5.83 3.92 -15.92
CA THR A 251 -5.15 3.75 -17.21
C THR A 251 -3.79 4.43 -17.11
N PRO A 252 -2.67 3.72 -17.32
CA PRO A 252 -1.35 4.32 -17.25
C PRO A 252 -1.15 5.39 -18.32
N VAL A 253 -0.54 6.52 -17.94
CA VAL A 253 -0.24 7.64 -18.83
C VAL A 253 1.26 7.74 -19.01
N LYS A 254 1.73 7.66 -20.26
CA LYS A 254 3.14 7.91 -20.58
C LYS A 254 3.43 9.41 -20.45
N THR A 255 4.27 9.79 -19.49
CA THR A 255 4.54 11.20 -19.21
C THR A 255 5.72 11.76 -19.99
N GLU A 256 6.70 10.94 -20.39
CA GLU A 256 7.92 11.42 -21.04
C GLU A 256 8.31 10.60 -22.28
N VAL A 257 8.60 11.31 -23.37
CA VAL A 257 9.23 10.75 -24.57
C VAL A 257 10.74 11.00 -24.47
N VAL A 258 11.52 9.94 -24.38
CA VAL A 258 12.99 10.04 -24.37
C VAL A 258 13.51 9.96 -25.80
N VAL A 259 14.22 11.00 -26.24
CA VAL A 259 14.92 10.98 -27.54
C VAL A 259 16.16 10.07 -27.43
N PRO A 260 16.40 9.16 -28.38
CA PRO A 260 17.62 8.35 -28.41
C PRO A 260 18.89 9.20 -28.56
N GLY A 261 19.95 8.86 -27.83
CA GLY A 261 21.27 9.50 -27.90
C GLY A 261 22.34 8.65 -28.58
N CYS A 262 22.08 7.36 -28.81
CA CYS A 262 22.98 6.40 -29.45
C CYS A 262 22.20 5.38 -30.28
N ARG A 263 22.93 4.55 -31.05
CA ARG A 263 22.39 3.42 -31.78
C ARG A 263 22.88 2.10 -31.20
N LEU A 264 22.02 1.10 -31.14
CA LEU A 264 22.35 -0.25 -30.72
C LEU A 264 23.08 -1.00 -31.83
N PRO A 265 23.97 -1.97 -31.48
CA PRO A 265 24.62 -2.82 -32.47
C PRO A 265 23.62 -3.57 -33.37
N GLN A 266 23.86 -3.56 -34.68
CA GLN A 266 22.95 -4.19 -35.66
C GLN A 266 22.81 -5.70 -35.46
N ASN A 267 23.86 -6.38 -34.97
CA ASN A 267 23.85 -7.81 -34.70
C ASN A 267 22.90 -8.23 -33.56
N MET A 268 22.32 -7.27 -32.84
CA MET A 268 21.35 -7.52 -31.77
C MET A 268 19.92 -7.19 -32.19
N SER A 269 19.71 -6.62 -33.38
CA SER A 269 18.36 -6.25 -33.82
C SER A 269 17.53 -7.50 -34.15
N GLY A 270 16.28 -7.52 -33.71
CA GLY A 270 15.37 -8.64 -33.92
C GLY A 270 14.50 -8.95 -32.70
N ASP A 271 13.84 -10.10 -32.77
CA ASP A 271 13.00 -10.65 -31.71
C ASP A 271 13.79 -11.68 -30.88
N TRP A 272 13.73 -11.54 -29.56
CA TRP A 272 14.47 -12.29 -28.57
C TRP A 272 13.54 -12.75 -27.45
N ILE A 273 13.96 -13.75 -26.68
CA ILE A 273 13.24 -14.22 -25.49
C ILE A 273 14.15 -14.05 -24.28
N ASN A 274 13.64 -13.43 -23.22
CA ASN A 274 14.34 -13.29 -21.95
C ASN A 274 13.94 -14.39 -20.98
N THR A 275 14.76 -15.43 -20.89
CA THR A 275 14.54 -16.59 -20.01
C THR A 275 14.73 -16.27 -18.53
N ALA A 276 15.34 -15.13 -18.18
CA ALA A 276 15.51 -14.74 -16.78
C ALA A 276 14.25 -14.08 -16.20
N ASN A 277 13.33 -13.61 -17.04
CA ASN A 277 12.16 -12.84 -16.63
C ASN A 277 10.87 -13.39 -17.26
N ILE A 278 10.40 -14.53 -16.76
CA ILE A 278 9.08 -15.10 -17.12
C ILE A 278 8.88 -15.23 -18.64
N ASP A 279 9.94 -15.63 -19.36
CA ASP A 279 9.96 -15.76 -20.82
C ASP A 279 9.39 -14.53 -21.56
N ALA A 280 9.82 -13.33 -21.14
CA ALA A 280 9.37 -12.09 -21.76
C ALA A 280 9.85 -11.98 -23.21
N ASP A 281 8.96 -11.51 -24.08
CA ASP A 281 9.26 -11.19 -25.48
C ASP A 281 10.05 -9.88 -25.53
N ILE A 282 11.22 -9.93 -26.15
CA ILE A 282 12.09 -8.77 -26.32
C ILE A 282 12.21 -8.42 -27.80
N PHE A 283 11.85 -7.19 -28.16
CA PHE A 283 12.11 -6.62 -29.47
C PHE A 283 13.23 -5.57 -29.38
N ILE A 284 14.31 -5.79 -30.12
CA ILE A 284 15.45 -4.85 -30.21
C ILE A 284 15.46 -4.23 -31.60
N ASN A 285 15.50 -2.89 -31.65
CA ASN A 285 15.74 -2.14 -32.89
C ASN A 285 16.98 -1.26 -32.76
N GLU A 286 17.25 -0.39 -33.74
CA GLU A 286 18.44 0.46 -33.75
C GLU A 286 18.60 1.39 -32.53
N THR A 287 17.56 1.67 -31.75
CA THR A 287 17.61 2.68 -30.68
C THR A 287 16.88 2.27 -29.41
N HIS A 288 16.07 1.22 -29.46
CA HIS A 288 15.17 0.80 -28.41
C HIS A 288 15.26 -0.70 -28.15
N ILE A 289 15.06 -1.07 -26.89
CA ILE A 289 14.73 -2.43 -26.48
C ILE A 289 13.35 -2.39 -25.85
N ILE A 290 12.45 -3.24 -26.29
CA ILE A 290 11.08 -3.33 -25.81
C ILE A 290 10.92 -4.72 -25.20
N GLU A 291 10.74 -4.77 -23.89
CA GLU A 291 10.45 -6.02 -23.17
C GLU A 291 8.96 -6.07 -22.84
N THR A 292 8.29 -7.12 -23.30
CA THR A 292 6.88 -7.39 -23.05
C THR A 292 6.74 -8.70 -22.29
N TYR A 293 6.21 -8.64 -21.07
CA TYR A 293 5.93 -9.84 -20.29
C TYR A 293 4.43 -10.00 -20.09
N TYR A 294 3.98 -11.25 -19.98
CA TYR A 294 2.58 -11.64 -19.92
C TYR A 294 2.26 -12.26 -18.57
N PRO A 295 1.74 -11.48 -17.60
CA PRO A 295 1.37 -12.03 -16.29
C PRO A 295 0.26 -13.09 -16.39
N ASP A 296 -0.71 -12.91 -17.29
CA ASP A 296 -1.89 -13.76 -17.47
C ASP A 296 -2.40 -13.69 -18.94
N GLU A 297 -3.28 -14.63 -19.34
CA GLU A 297 -3.93 -14.62 -20.66
C GLU A 297 -4.72 -13.31 -20.89
N GLY A 298 -4.24 -12.50 -21.83
CA GLY A 298 -4.87 -11.23 -22.21
C GLY A 298 -4.29 -9.98 -21.53
N ARG A 299 -3.29 -10.12 -20.66
CA ARG A 299 -2.57 -8.99 -20.06
C ARG A 299 -1.12 -8.97 -20.45
N TYR A 300 -0.58 -7.78 -20.66
CA TYR A 300 0.83 -7.59 -20.94
C TYR A 300 1.33 -6.32 -20.25
N ARG A 301 2.59 -6.34 -19.85
CA ARG A 301 3.30 -5.16 -19.36
C ARG A 301 4.51 -4.93 -20.25
N ARG A 302 4.72 -3.67 -20.63
CA ARG A 302 5.73 -3.29 -21.61
C ARG A 302 6.73 -2.30 -21.02
N THR A 303 7.97 -2.72 -20.88
CA THR A 303 9.08 -1.82 -20.52
C THR A 303 9.79 -1.39 -21.80
N ILE A 304 10.02 -0.09 -21.96
CA ILE A 304 10.74 0.47 -23.11
C ILE A 304 12.08 1.01 -22.62
N TYR A 305 13.17 0.53 -23.19
CA TYR A 305 14.52 1.01 -22.96
C TYR A 305 14.94 1.82 -24.18
N VAL A 306 15.49 3.02 -23.96
CA VAL A 306 15.94 3.93 -25.02
C VAL A 306 17.44 4.18 -24.88
N CYS A 307 18.21 3.96 -25.94
CA CYS A 307 19.66 4.18 -25.95
C CYS A 307 20.00 5.64 -25.62
N ARG A 308 20.86 5.89 -24.63
CA ARG A 308 21.30 7.25 -24.23
C ARG A 308 22.78 7.49 -24.49
N GLU A 309 23.61 6.55 -24.08
CA GLU A 309 25.06 6.61 -24.30
C GLU A 309 25.58 5.19 -24.52
N GLN A 310 26.59 5.05 -25.36
CA GLN A 310 27.27 3.79 -25.61
C GLN A 310 28.77 3.97 -25.43
N ARG A 311 29.38 3.02 -24.72
CA ARG A 311 30.83 2.89 -24.60
C ARG A 311 31.20 1.42 -24.68
N ASP A 312 31.87 1.04 -25.77
CA ASP A 312 32.25 -0.34 -26.06
C ASP A 312 31.02 -1.29 -26.06
N SER A 313 31.02 -2.33 -25.23
CA SER A 313 29.90 -3.27 -25.04
C SER A 313 28.82 -2.76 -24.06
N ARG A 314 29.08 -1.64 -23.37
CA ARG A 314 28.20 -1.10 -22.34
C ARG A 314 27.32 0.00 -22.90
N ILE A 315 26.02 -0.16 -22.69
CA ILE A 315 24.99 0.73 -23.20
C ILE A 315 24.18 1.25 -22.02
N MET A 316 24.20 2.57 -21.82
CA MET A 316 23.32 3.23 -20.88
C MET A 316 21.97 3.45 -21.54
N MET A 317 20.95 2.82 -20.98
CA MET A 317 19.57 2.86 -21.46
C MET A 317 18.71 3.67 -20.50
N ALA A 318 17.89 4.56 -21.04
CA ALA A 318 16.76 5.14 -20.30
C ALA A 318 15.61 4.13 -20.28
N ARG A 319 15.29 3.57 -19.12
CA ARG A 319 14.15 2.69 -18.89
C ARG A 319 12.90 3.53 -18.63
N LEU A 320 11.87 3.27 -19.42
CA LEU A 320 10.52 3.83 -19.33
C LEU A 320 9.57 2.68 -19.01
N THR A 321 9.07 2.65 -17.78
CA THR A 321 8.02 1.71 -17.37
C THR A 321 6.64 2.21 -17.80
N VAL A 322 5.68 1.28 -17.95
CA VAL A 322 4.30 1.60 -18.34
C VAL A 322 3.67 2.63 -17.39
N ASP A 323 4.05 2.59 -16.12
CA ASP A 323 3.48 3.45 -15.07
C ASP A 323 3.95 4.91 -15.16
N GLY A 324 4.84 5.29 -16.08
CA GLY A 324 4.97 6.68 -16.50
C GLY A 324 5.54 7.65 -15.46
N CYS A 325 6.33 7.20 -14.48
CA CYS A 325 6.93 8.10 -13.47
C CYS A 325 8.43 8.28 -13.54
N GLN A 326 9.18 7.27 -13.97
CA GLN A 326 10.63 7.34 -13.97
C GLN A 326 11.19 7.12 -15.38
N LYS A 327 12.10 8.01 -15.73
CA LYS A 327 13.24 7.72 -16.59
C LYS A 327 14.35 7.19 -15.68
N ASP A 328 14.40 5.88 -15.49
CA ASP A 328 15.56 5.27 -14.85
C ASP A 328 16.69 5.11 -15.87
N TYR A 329 17.94 5.09 -15.42
CA TYR A 329 19.06 4.71 -16.28
C TYR A 329 19.57 3.35 -15.86
N VAL A 330 19.55 2.39 -16.78
CA VAL A 330 20.07 1.04 -16.60
C VAL A 330 21.26 0.88 -17.53
N CYS A 331 22.38 0.39 -17.02
CA CYS A 331 23.51 0.02 -17.85
C CYS A 331 23.38 -1.45 -18.23
N PHE A 332 23.31 -1.73 -19.53
CA PHE A 332 23.41 -3.07 -20.09
C PHE A 332 24.86 -3.30 -20.52
N ASP A 333 25.41 -4.47 -20.23
CA ASP A 333 26.66 -4.95 -20.82
C ASP A 333 26.31 -6.17 -21.67
N PHE A 334 26.27 -6.00 -23.00
CA PHE A 334 25.87 -7.08 -23.90
C PHE A 334 27.10 -7.88 -24.31
N VAL A 335 27.08 -9.19 -24.04
CA VAL A 335 28.23 -10.09 -24.27
C VAL A 335 27.83 -11.20 -25.25
N PRO A 336 27.93 -10.97 -26.56
CA PRO A 336 27.51 -11.96 -27.57
C PRO A 336 28.29 -13.28 -27.38
N GLN A 337 27.56 -14.36 -27.06
CA GLN A 337 28.12 -15.70 -26.88
C GLN A 337 28.13 -16.49 -28.20
N HIS A 338 27.07 -16.33 -29.01
CA HIS A 338 26.91 -17.00 -30.30
C HIS A 338 25.97 -16.20 -31.23
N HIS A 339 25.87 -16.58 -32.51
CA HIS A 339 25.05 -15.91 -33.53
C HIS A 339 23.58 -15.65 -33.14
N ASN A 340 23.01 -16.45 -32.22
CA ASN A 340 21.64 -16.34 -31.74
C ASN A 340 21.54 -16.33 -30.20
N ILE A 341 22.65 -16.02 -29.50
CA ILE A 341 22.72 -15.99 -28.03
C ILE A 341 23.54 -14.77 -27.61
N ILE A 342 22.88 -13.85 -26.91
CA ILE A 342 23.46 -12.61 -26.38
C ILE A 342 23.58 -12.70 -24.87
#